data_AF-A0A918FKJ0-F1
#
_entry.id   AF-A0A918FKJ0-F1
#
_cell.length_a   1.000
_cell.length_b   1.000
_cell.length_c   1.000
_cell.angle_alpha   90.00
_cell.angle_beta   90.00
_cell.angle_gamma   90.00
#
_symmetry.space_group_name_H-M   'P 1'
#
loop_
_entity.id
_entity.type
_entity.pdbx_description
1 polymer ?
#
loop_
_entity_poly.entity_id
_entity_poly.type
_entity_poly.pdbx_seq_one_letter_code
_entity_poly.pdbx_strand_id
1 'polypeptide(L)'
;MNIEDVMDFLVEHRAPNVVPGYISEQLLSMAWIIDAEDVARITEVGRKWLKSDDAFRVAVAIGLENETYLADSWSELAELAGPLKEAFPSMAPDVDAWMERSQRSYERRGKNFPSDAEDA
;
A
#
# COMPACT_ATOMS: atom_id res chain seq x y z
N MET A 1 14.74 15.92 -0.45
CA MET A 1 13.44 16.08 0.24
C MET A 1 13.07 14.70 0.74
N ASN A 2 12.61 14.54 1.98
CA ASN A 2 12.21 13.23 2.47
C ASN A 2 10.76 12.97 2.05
N ILE A 3 10.50 11.92 1.27
CA ILE A 3 9.13 11.62 0.80
C ILE A 3 8.23 11.19 1.96
N GLU A 4 8.80 10.56 3.00
CA GLU A 4 8.06 10.18 4.20
C GLU A 4 7.49 11.43 4.88
N ASP A 5 8.29 12.50 5.00
CA ASP A 5 7.83 13.76 5.57
C ASP A 5 6.68 14.38 4.75
N VAL A 6 6.70 14.22 3.41
CA VAL A 6 5.60 14.71 2.55
C VAL A 6 4.34 13.88 2.76
N MET A 7 4.47 12.57 2.79
CA MET A 7 3.36 11.64 3.04
C MET A 7 2.73 11.87 4.42
N ASP A 8 3.56 11.97 5.46
CA ASP A 8 3.15 12.29 6.82
C ASP A 8 2.49 13.68 6.88
N PHE A 9 3.07 14.69 6.24
CA PHE A 9 2.48 16.04 6.18
C PHE A 9 1.07 16.02 5.58
N LEU A 10 0.87 15.34 4.45
CA LEU A 10 -0.44 15.24 3.80
C LEU A 10 -1.48 14.56 4.70
N VAL A 11 -1.08 13.53 5.44
CA VAL A 11 -1.97 12.85 6.39
C VAL A 11 -2.24 13.71 7.61
N GLU A 12 -1.20 14.23 8.27
CA GLU A 12 -1.30 14.94 9.55
C GLU A 12 -1.99 16.30 9.44
N HIS A 13 -1.80 16.99 8.31
CA HIS A 13 -2.38 18.30 8.04
C HIS A 13 -3.61 18.25 7.12
N ARG A 14 -4.20 17.06 6.91
CA ARG A 14 -5.43 16.92 6.12
C ARG A 14 -6.57 17.76 6.70
N ALA A 15 -7.40 18.29 5.81
CA ALA A 15 -8.64 18.94 6.23
C ALA A 15 -9.59 17.92 6.91
N PRO A 16 -10.49 18.37 7.80
CA PRO A 16 -11.51 17.50 8.36
C PRO A 16 -12.35 16.84 7.25
N ASN A 17 -12.64 15.54 7.41
CA ASN A 17 -13.44 14.73 6.47
C ASN A 17 -12.79 14.40 5.12
N VAL A 18 -11.49 14.63 4.94
CA VAL A 18 -10.77 14.09 3.78
C VAL A 18 -10.86 12.57 3.79
N VAL A 19 -11.24 12.00 2.64
CA VAL A 19 -11.29 10.55 2.44
C VAL A 19 -9.87 10.04 2.11
N PRO A 20 -9.39 8.93 2.71
CA PRO A 20 -8.05 8.41 2.47
C PRO A 20 -7.67 8.26 1.00
N GLY A 21 -8.61 7.79 0.17
CA GLY A 21 -8.40 7.60 -1.27
C GLY A 21 -7.95 8.86 -2.01
N TYR A 22 -8.37 10.06 -1.58
CA TYR A 22 -7.89 11.30 -2.21
C TYR A 22 -6.40 11.53 -1.96
N ILE A 23 -5.88 11.16 -0.78
CA ILE A 23 -4.44 11.26 -0.51
C ILE A 23 -3.69 10.23 -1.33
N SER A 24 -4.18 8.98 -1.39
CA SER A 24 -3.59 7.94 -2.23
C SER A 24 -3.51 8.38 -3.70
N GLU A 25 -4.58 8.96 -4.25
CA GLU A 25 -4.61 9.47 -5.62
C GLU A 25 -3.58 10.58 -5.88
N GLN A 26 -3.37 11.50 -4.93
CA GLN A 26 -2.35 12.53 -5.07
C GLN A 26 -0.94 11.93 -5.06
N LEU A 27 -0.67 10.98 -4.15
CA LEU A 27 0.62 10.29 -4.08
C LEU A 27 0.91 9.48 -5.36
N LEU A 28 -0.10 8.78 -5.88
CA LEU A 28 -0.01 8.08 -7.16
C LEU A 28 0.21 9.05 -8.32
N SER A 29 -0.47 10.20 -8.33
CA SER A 29 -0.28 11.24 -9.33
C SER A 29 1.15 11.81 -9.31
N MET A 30 1.71 11.99 -8.11
CA MET A 30 3.11 12.40 -7.94
C MET A 30 4.09 11.35 -8.47
N ALA A 31 3.80 10.06 -8.30
CA ALA A 31 4.67 8.98 -8.76
C ALA A 31 4.93 9.01 -10.28
N TRP A 32 4.04 9.61 -11.07
CA TRP A 32 4.23 9.77 -12.52
C TRP A 32 5.19 10.89 -12.93
N ILE A 33 5.52 11.81 -12.03
CA ILE A 33 6.27 13.04 -12.34
C ILE A 33 7.57 13.19 -11.56
N ILE A 34 7.80 12.36 -10.54
CA ILE A 34 9.04 12.32 -9.76
C ILE A 34 9.93 11.16 -10.23
N ASP A 35 11.17 11.11 -9.75
CA ASP A 35 12.09 10.04 -10.13
C ASP A 35 11.72 8.69 -9.50
N ALA A 36 12.26 7.61 -10.08
CA ALA A 36 11.96 6.24 -9.65
C ALA A 36 12.43 5.93 -8.22
N GLU A 37 13.43 6.64 -7.71
CA GLU A 37 13.94 6.45 -6.35
C GLU A 37 12.91 6.95 -5.33
N ASP A 38 12.31 8.11 -5.59
CA ASP A 38 11.23 8.65 -4.77
C ASP A 38 9.94 7.83 -4.88
N VAL A 39 9.62 7.26 -6.05
CA VAL A 39 8.51 6.31 -6.20
C VAL A 39 8.71 5.05 -5.36
N ALA A 40 9.92 4.49 -5.35
CA ALA A 40 10.24 3.33 -4.53
C ALA A 40 10.03 3.64 -3.04
N ARG A 41 10.45 4.82 -2.59
CA ARG A 41 10.23 5.28 -1.21
C ARG A 41 8.75 5.46 -0.86
N ILE A 42 7.89 5.94 -1.77
CA ILE A 42 6.42 5.97 -1.54
C ILE A 42 5.90 4.56 -1.21
N THR A 43 6.36 3.57 -1.98
CA THR A 43 5.98 2.17 -1.78
C THR A 43 6.46 1.66 -0.41
N GLU A 44 7.71 1.95 -0.04
CA GLU A 44 8.28 1.57 1.26
C GLU A 44 7.51 2.17 2.45
N VAL A 45 7.17 3.46 2.37
CA VAL A 45 6.37 4.12 3.41
C VAL A 45 4.96 3.53 3.46
N GLY A 46 4.34 3.24 2.32
CA GLY A 46 3.06 2.52 2.26
C GLY A 46 3.11 1.17 2.98
N ARG A 47 4.17 0.37 2.73
CA ARG A 47 4.40 -0.91 3.42
C ARG A 47 4.56 -0.75 4.93
N LYS A 48 5.22 0.33 5.38
CA LYS A 48 5.35 0.67 6.80
C LYS A 48 3.99 1.02 7.42
N TRP A 49 3.17 1.80 6.72
CA TRP A 49 1.85 2.21 7.18
C TRP A 49 0.86 1.05 7.33
N LEU A 50 0.94 0.01 6.48
CA LEU A 50 0.15 -1.23 6.65
C LEU A 50 0.42 -1.96 7.98
N LYS A 51 1.53 -1.66 8.66
CA LYS A 51 1.91 -2.25 9.95
C LYS A 51 1.67 -1.31 11.13
N SER A 52 1.05 -0.15 10.88
CA SER A 52 0.79 0.87 11.91
C SER A 52 -0.54 0.67 12.62
N ASP A 53 -0.74 1.38 13.73
CA ASP A 53 -1.97 1.45 14.51
C ASP A 53 -2.91 2.60 14.06
N ASP A 54 -2.55 3.33 12.98
CA ASP A 54 -3.35 4.41 12.42
C ASP A 54 -4.18 3.91 11.22
N ALA A 55 -5.49 3.73 11.47
CA ALA A 55 -6.47 3.33 10.47
C ALA A 55 -6.46 4.21 9.21
N PHE A 56 -6.20 5.52 9.36
CA PHE A 56 -6.16 6.43 8.22
C PHE A 56 -4.94 6.18 7.35
N ARG A 57 -3.75 6.03 7.95
CA ARG A 57 -2.52 5.69 7.24
C ARG A 57 -2.64 4.33 6.53
N VAL A 58 -3.21 3.33 7.21
CA VAL A 58 -3.51 2.01 6.61
C VAL A 58 -4.43 2.16 5.39
N ALA A 59 -5.51 2.94 5.50
CA ALA A 59 -6.45 3.15 4.40
C ALA A 59 -5.80 3.88 3.22
N VAL A 60 -4.92 4.85 3.48
CA VAL A 60 -4.13 5.51 2.42
C VAL A 60 -3.21 4.50 1.75
N ALA A 61 -2.50 3.67 2.53
CA ALA A 61 -1.59 2.66 2.01
C ALA A 61 -2.32 1.66 1.10
N ILE A 62 -3.47 1.12 1.53
CA ILE A 62 -4.31 0.24 0.72
C ILE A 62 -4.67 0.87 -0.64
N GLY A 63 -4.89 2.19 -0.68
CA GLY A 63 -5.18 2.93 -1.91
C GLY A 63 -4.00 3.06 -2.88
N LEU A 64 -2.75 2.87 -2.42
CA LEU A 64 -1.55 2.94 -3.27
C LEU A 64 -1.38 1.69 -4.16
N GLU A 65 -1.97 0.56 -3.77
CA GLU A 65 -1.73 -0.75 -4.41
C GLU A 65 -1.99 -0.76 -5.93
N ASN A 66 -2.85 0.13 -6.44
CA ASN A 66 -3.18 0.16 -7.86
C ASN A 66 -1.95 0.33 -8.77
N GLU A 67 -0.87 0.95 -8.28
CA GLU A 67 0.36 1.17 -9.06
C GLU A 67 1.63 0.70 -8.33
N THR A 68 1.55 0.42 -7.02
CA THR A 68 2.70 0.06 -6.19
C THR A 68 2.44 -1.28 -5.51
N TYR A 69 3.17 -2.33 -5.87
CA TYR A 69 3.06 -3.63 -5.20
C TYR A 69 3.49 -3.50 -3.72
N LEU A 70 2.55 -3.50 -2.77
CA LEU A 70 2.82 -3.34 -1.32
C LEU A 70 3.28 -4.64 -0.64
N ALA A 71 3.39 -5.73 -1.38
CA ALA A 71 4.06 -6.95 -0.94
C ALA A 71 4.89 -7.51 -2.10
N ASP A 72 5.78 -8.45 -1.81
CA ASP A 72 6.59 -9.12 -2.84
C ASP A 72 5.86 -10.36 -3.40
N SER A 73 4.89 -10.89 -2.63
CA SER A 73 4.10 -12.05 -3.02
C SER A 73 2.64 -11.98 -2.55
N TRP A 74 1.79 -12.82 -3.15
CA TRP A 74 0.41 -12.99 -2.69
C TRP A 74 0.32 -13.50 -1.25
N SER A 75 1.23 -14.40 -0.84
CA SER A 75 1.28 -14.94 0.52
C SER A 75 1.56 -13.83 1.52
N GLU A 76 2.56 -12.99 1.24
CA GLU A 76 2.90 -11.85 2.09
C GLU A 76 1.76 -10.83 2.15
N LEU A 77 1.09 -10.54 1.03
CA LEU A 77 -0.08 -9.67 1.02
C LEU A 77 -1.21 -10.22 1.94
N ALA A 78 -1.45 -11.54 1.88
CA ALA A 78 -2.44 -12.19 2.73
C ALA A 78 -2.06 -12.16 4.22
N GLU A 79 -0.77 -12.32 4.54
CA GLU A 79 -0.24 -12.18 5.89
C GLU A 79 -0.41 -10.76 6.46
N LEU A 80 -0.35 -9.73 5.61
CA LEU A 80 -0.64 -8.34 6.00
C LEU A 80 -2.14 -8.10 6.20
N ALA A 81 -2.98 -8.69 5.36
CA ALA A 81 -4.42 -8.43 5.38
C ALA A 81 -5.13 -8.98 6.65
N GLY A 82 -4.71 -10.13 7.16
CA GLY A 82 -5.33 -10.75 8.35
C GLY A 82 -5.32 -9.83 9.58
N PRO A 83 -4.13 -9.42 10.06
CA PRO A 83 -3.99 -8.52 11.22
C PRO A 83 -4.75 -7.20 11.08
N LEU A 84 -4.85 -6.65 9.87
CA LEU A 84 -5.59 -5.41 9.62
C LEU A 84 -7.08 -5.53 9.91
N LYS A 85 -7.70 -6.67 9.61
CA LYS A 85 -9.13 -6.90 9.90
C LYS A 85 -9.40 -7.05 11.40
N GLU A 86 -8.44 -7.60 12.12
CA GLU A 86 -8.51 -7.73 13.58
C GLU A 86 -8.30 -6.38 14.27
N ALA A 87 -7.31 -5.61 13.83
CA ALA A 87 -6.99 -4.29 14.37
C ALA A 87 -8.05 -3.24 14.01
N PHE A 88 -8.61 -3.31 12.79
CA PHE A 88 -9.59 -2.36 12.27
C PHE A 88 -10.82 -3.07 11.69
N PRO A 89 -11.73 -3.59 12.54
CA PRO A 89 -12.89 -4.36 12.07
C PRO A 89 -13.79 -3.60 11.08
N SER A 90 -13.89 -2.27 11.19
CA SER A 90 -14.66 -1.44 10.26
C SER A 90 -14.06 -1.39 8.86
N MET A 91 -12.77 -1.68 8.71
CA MET A 91 -12.06 -1.69 7.43
C MET A 91 -12.08 -3.08 6.77
N ALA A 92 -12.64 -4.11 7.43
CA ALA A 92 -12.63 -5.46 6.88
C ALA A 92 -13.18 -5.54 5.44
N PRO A 93 -14.30 -4.86 5.08
CA PRO A 93 -14.77 -4.83 3.70
C PRO A 93 -13.78 -4.20 2.72
N ASP A 94 -13.08 -3.15 3.14
CA ASP A 94 -12.08 -2.46 2.30
C ASP A 94 -10.84 -3.33 2.10
N VAL A 95 -10.40 -4.03 3.16
CA VAL A 95 -9.30 -5.01 3.11
C VAL A 95 -9.67 -6.19 2.21
N ASP A 96 -10.90 -6.72 2.31
CA ASP A 96 -11.40 -7.77 1.42
C ASP A 96 -11.40 -7.31 -0.04
N ALA A 97 -11.93 -6.11 -0.31
CA ALA A 97 -11.95 -5.55 -1.65
C ALA A 97 -10.54 -5.30 -2.19
N TRP A 98 -9.60 -4.87 -1.35
CA TRP A 98 -8.19 -4.74 -1.71
C TRP A 98 -7.57 -6.07 -2.11
N MET A 99 -7.77 -7.12 -1.31
CA MET A 99 -7.28 -8.46 -1.61
C MET A 99 -7.86 -8.99 -2.93
N GLU A 100 -9.16 -8.84 -3.16
CA GLU A 100 -9.83 -9.28 -4.40
C GLU A 100 -9.24 -8.59 -5.63
N ARG A 101 -9.05 -7.26 -5.59
CA ARG A 101 -8.45 -6.51 -6.71
C ARG A 101 -7.00 -6.91 -6.97
N SER A 102 -6.26 -7.21 -5.90
CA SER A 102 -4.81 -7.49 -5.96
C SER A 102 -4.50 -8.90 -6.47
N GLN A 103 -5.37 -9.88 -6.19
CA GLN A 103 -5.11 -11.30 -6.46
C GLN A 103 -4.55 -11.57 -7.86
N ARG A 104 -5.24 -11.09 -8.91
CA ARG A 104 -4.81 -11.34 -10.30
C ARG A 104 -3.47 -10.72 -10.65
N SER A 105 -3.11 -9.60 -10.02
CA SER A 105 -1.84 -8.91 -10.28
C SER A 105 -0.67 -9.66 -9.63
N TYR A 106 -0.85 -10.15 -8.40
CA TYR A 106 0.18 -10.95 -7.72
C TYR A 106 0.32 -12.36 -8.29
N GLU A 107 -0.77 -13.03 -8.67
CA GLU A 107 -0.71 -14.34 -9.33
C GLU A 107 0.04 -14.27 -10.67
N ARG A 108 -0.16 -13.19 -11.45
CA ARG A 108 0.61 -12.97 -12.69
C ARG A 108 2.07 -12.69 -12.40
N ARG A 109 2.38 -11.90 -11.37
CA ARG A 109 3.75 -11.60 -10.95
C ARG A 109 4.50 -12.86 -10.53
N GLY A 110 3.91 -13.70 -9.67
CA GLY A 110 4.53 -14.95 -9.24
C GLY A 110 4.75 -15.98 -10.35
N LYS A 111 3.94 -15.96 -11.42
CA LYS A 111 4.16 -16.79 -12.62
C LYS A 111 5.26 -16.28 -13.53
N ASN A 112 5.41 -14.95 -13.64
CA ASN A 112 6.38 -14.30 -14.54
C ASN A 112 7.75 -14.10 -13.89
N PHE A 113 7.79 -14.09 -12.56
CA PHE A 113 9.00 -13.99 -11.74
C PHE A 113 8.90 -15.03 -10.62
N PRO A 114 8.95 -16.33 -10.95
CA PRO A 114 9.09 -17.36 -9.92
C PRO A 114 10.33 -17.01 -9.09
N SER A 115 10.22 -17.03 -7.76
CA SER A 115 11.36 -16.74 -6.90
C SER A 115 12.51 -17.67 -7.27
N ASP A 116 13.70 -17.12 -7.55
CA ASP A 116 14.96 -17.85 -7.81
C ASP A 116 15.47 -18.58 -6.54
N ALA A 117 14.59 -19.25 -5.81
CA ALA A 117 14.87 -19.95 -4.56
C ALA A 117 14.94 -21.48 -4.74
N GLU A 118 15.21 -21.96 -5.96
CA GLU A 118 15.40 -23.39 -6.25
C GLU A 118 16.79 -23.74 -6.82
N ASP A 119 17.83 -22.94 -6.55
CA ASP A 119 19.22 -23.37 -6.79
C ASP A 119 20.03 -23.36 -5.49
N ALA A 120 19.96 -24.48 -4.76
CA ALA A 120 20.91 -24.87 -3.72
C ALA A 120 21.24 -26.36 -3.83
#